data_AF-A0A4U1JA49-F1
#
_entry.id   AF-A0A4U1JA49-F1
#
_cell.length_a   1.000
_cell.length_b   1.000
_cell.length_c   1.000
_cell.angle_alpha   90.00
_cell.angle_beta   90.00
_cell.angle_gamma   90.00
#
_symmetry.space_group_name_H-M   'P 1'
#
loop_
_entity.id
_entity.type
_entity.pdbx_description
1 polymer ?
#
loop_
_entity_poly.entity_id
_entity_poly.type
_entity_poly.pdbx_seq_one_letter_code
_entity_poly.pdbx_strand_id
1 'polypeptide(L)'
;MGETCAPDGTCHPGTCDTVGCIYGYACEASQCVPQNPAACGTDADCSALGAGYACVSGVCTAPADQCTDQTQCPANNKCVDGKCTPACNDNADCDGGYTCDPVGVCTVPAKPCTITNDCGSADEVCVDGACVPRSQMGMCPPGDVWVENGCIPNQTAAFYCNQDGVQDACAAGSICLHHACYISCAPPNDNACNNLPSFDVCKPVSTMSGDHQVCGSNDNLGNECDPTAGLACASGKICIDGFCK
;
A
#
# COMPACT_ATOMS: atom_id res chain seq x y z
N MET A 1 30.88 20.87 -8.70
CA MET A 1 31.05 19.72 -7.79
C MET A 1 29.66 19.18 -7.53
N GLY A 2 29.44 17.87 -7.67
CA GLY A 2 28.14 17.28 -7.34
C GLY A 2 27.88 17.30 -5.84
N GLU A 3 26.61 17.20 -5.46
CA GLU A 3 26.19 16.94 -4.07
C GLU A 3 25.72 15.49 -3.96
N THR A 4 25.98 14.87 -2.81
CA THR A 4 25.56 13.51 -2.48
C THR A 4 24.72 13.54 -1.22
N CYS A 5 23.62 12.78 -1.19
CA CYS A 5 22.87 12.55 0.04
C CYS A 5 23.71 11.67 0.98
N ALA A 6 24.26 12.28 2.02
CA ALA A 6 25.21 11.65 2.93
C ALA A 6 24.52 10.72 3.94
N PRO A 7 25.28 9.93 4.72
CA PRO A 7 24.73 9.06 5.77
C PRO A 7 23.85 9.76 6.82
N ASP A 8 24.00 11.08 7.00
CA ASP A 8 23.16 11.89 7.88
C ASP A 8 21.83 12.35 7.23
N GLY A 9 21.62 11.95 5.98
CA GLY A 9 20.44 12.27 5.18
C GLY A 9 20.40 13.68 4.63
N THR A 10 21.50 14.43 4.68
CA THR A 10 21.59 15.78 4.12
C THR A 10 22.49 15.81 2.89
N CYS A 11 22.35 16.84 2.05
CA CYS A 11 23.23 17.03 0.89
C CYS A 11 24.59 17.52 1.34
N HIS A 12 25.65 16.76 1.01
CA HIS A 12 27.03 17.17 1.23
C HIS A 12 27.77 17.34 -0.11
N PRO A 13 28.71 18.29 -0.20
CA PRO A 13 29.53 18.45 -1.39
C PRO A 13 30.46 17.25 -1.58
N GLY A 14 30.55 16.72 -2.80
CA GLY A 14 31.40 15.57 -3.14
C GLY A 14 30.60 14.38 -3.68
N THR A 15 31.31 13.28 -3.95
CA THR A 15 30.70 12.02 -4.40
C THR A 15 30.53 11.05 -3.24
N CYS A 16 29.73 10.01 -3.44
CA CYS A 16 29.55 8.97 -2.45
C CYS A 16 30.83 8.16 -2.15
N ASP A 17 31.85 8.22 -3.01
CA ASP A 17 33.13 7.52 -2.77
C ASP A 17 33.85 8.07 -1.52
N THR A 18 33.63 9.34 -1.22
CA THR A 18 34.24 10.03 -0.07
C THR A 18 33.25 10.30 1.05
N VAL A 19 31.99 10.59 0.70
CA VAL A 19 30.95 10.99 1.66
C VAL A 19 30.18 9.78 2.19
N GLY A 20 30.10 8.71 1.42
CA GLY A 20 29.14 7.62 1.63
C GLY A 20 27.74 7.97 1.10
N CYS A 21 26.82 7.02 1.27
CA CYS A 21 25.42 7.18 0.91
C CYS A 21 24.53 7.09 2.15
N ILE A 22 23.37 7.72 2.06
CA ILE A 22 22.31 7.52 3.03
C ILE A 22 21.91 6.04 3.14
N TYR A 23 21.36 5.65 4.29
CA TYR A 23 20.83 4.31 4.53
C TYR A 23 19.92 3.84 3.39
N GLY A 24 19.99 2.56 3.03
CA GLY A 24 19.24 1.98 1.92
C GLY A 24 19.83 2.26 0.52
N TYR A 25 20.92 3.03 0.42
CA TYR A 25 21.61 3.30 -0.84
C TYR A 25 23.06 2.81 -0.79
N ALA A 26 23.56 2.32 -1.93
CA ALA A 26 24.94 1.94 -2.16
C ALA A 26 25.63 2.94 -3.10
N CYS A 27 26.93 3.12 -2.92
CA CYS A 27 27.73 3.94 -3.84
C CYS A 27 28.12 3.12 -5.06
N GLU A 28 27.55 3.45 -6.21
CA GLU A 28 27.88 2.85 -7.50
C GLU A 28 28.23 3.94 -8.50
N ALA A 29 29.39 3.81 -9.16
CA ALA A 29 29.89 4.79 -10.12
C ALA A 29 29.81 6.25 -9.61
N SER A 30 30.23 6.47 -8.36
CA SER A 30 30.21 7.78 -7.69
C SER A 30 28.80 8.37 -7.46
N GLN A 31 27.74 7.58 -7.59
CA GLN A 31 26.35 7.96 -7.32
C GLN A 31 25.71 7.04 -6.27
N CYS A 32 24.83 7.60 -5.44
CA CYS A 32 24.00 6.79 -4.55
C CYS A 32 22.85 6.19 -5.34
N VAL A 33 22.82 4.86 -5.42
CA VAL A 33 21.74 4.10 -6.03
C VAL A 33 21.07 3.23 -4.96
N PRO A 34 19.76 2.94 -5.07
CA PRO A 34 19.10 2.09 -4.09
C PRO A 34 19.75 0.71 -4.00
N GLN A 35 19.88 0.17 -2.78
CA GLN A 35 20.41 -1.18 -2.56
C GLN A 35 19.45 -2.27 -3.06
N ASN A 36 18.15 -1.99 -3.02
CA ASN A 36 17.12 -2.86 -3.59
C ASN A 36 16.81 -2.37 -5.02
N PRO A 37 17.04 -3.18 -6.07
CA PRO A 37 16.70 -2.81 -7.44
C PRO A 37 15.20 -2.58 -7.68
N ALA A 38 14.33 -3.08 -6.80
CA ALA A 38 12.90 -2.83 -6.81
C ALA A 38 12.47 -1.66 -5.91
N ALA A 39 13.42 -0.87 -5.38
CA ALA A 39 13.09 0.29 -4.57
C ALA A 39 12.35 1.36 -5.38
N CYS A 40 11.45 2.07 -4.71
CA CYS A 40 10.68 3.19 -5.27
C CYS A 40 10.36 4.22 -4.17
N GLY A 41 10.13 5.46 -4.59
CA GLY A 41 9.54 6.51 -3.75
C GLY A 41 8.08 6.79 -4.09
N THR A 42 7.68 6.50 -5.33
CA THR A 42 6.35 6.76 -5.89
C THR A 42 5.93 5.65 -6.84
N ASP A 43 4.63 5.55 -7.15
CA ASP A 43 4.13 4.58 -8.14
C ASP A 43 4.73 4.80 -9.54
N ALA A 44 5.13 6.03 -9.86
CA ALA A 44 5.74 6.37 -11.15
C ALA A 44 7.08 5.65 -11.37
N ASP A 45 7.83 5.40 -10.30
CA ASP A 45 9.12 4.68 -10.36
C ASP A 45 8.94 3.23 -10.81
N CYS A 46 7.76 2.66 -10.58
CA CYS A 46 7.44 1.27 -10.89
C CYS A 46 6.86 1.08 -12.30
N SER A 47 6.58 2.17 -13.02
CA SER A 47 5.94 2.15 -14.35
C SER A 47 6.68 1.29 -15.39
N ALA A 48 7.99 1.14 -15.25
CA ALA A 48 8.82 0.32 -16.15
C ALA A 48 8.62 -1.20 -15.96
N LEU A 49 8.08 -1.64 -14.82
CA LEU A 49 7.93 -3.07 -14.49
C LEU A 49 6.62 -3.67 -15.04
N GLY A 50 5.64 -2.83 -15.36
CA GLY A 50 4.38 -3.24 -15.95
C GLY A 50 3.22 -2.36 -15.51
N ALA A 51 2.08 -2.49 -16.20
CA ALA A 51 0.85 -1.81 -15.81
C ALA A 51 0.37 -2.31 -14.44
N GLY A 52 -0.10 -1.38 -13.59
CA GLY A 52 -0.66 -1.67 -12.28
C GLY A 52 0.36 -1.93 -11.17
N TYR A 53 1.67 -1.91 -11.43
CA TYR A 53 2.64 -1.92 -10.35
C TYR A 53 2.52 -0.66 -9.50
N ALA A 54 2.55 -0.84 -8.17
CA ALA A 54 2.48 0.23 -7.20
C ALA A 54 3.72 0.21 -6.30
N CYS A 55 4.12 1.37 -5.81
CA CYS A 55 5.13 1.50 -4.79
C CYS A 55 4.49 1.26 -3.42
N VAL A 56 4.66 0.05 -2.89
CA VAL A 56 4.11 -0.37 -1.59
C VAL A 56 5.26 -0.45 -0.60
N SER A 57 5.25 0.38 0.45
CA SER A 57 6.29 0.36 1.48
C SER A 57 7.72 0.48 0.92
N GLY A 58 7.89 1.29 -0.14
CA GLY A 58 9.18 1.54 -0.80
C GLY A 58 9.65 0.45 -1.76
N VAL A 59 8.78 -0.50 -2.11
CA VAL A 59 9.10 -1.57 -3.06
C VAL A 59 8.03 -1.65 -4.15
N CYS A 60 8.47 -1.69 -5.40
CA CYS A 60 7.59 -1.93 -6.54
C CYS A 60 6.95 -3.31 -6.44
N THR A 61 5.63 -3.32 -6.28
CA THR A 61 4.84 -4.48 -5.96
C THR A 61 3.86 -4.76 -7.10
N ALA A 62 3.86 -5.99 -7.59
CA ALA A 62 3.00 -6.42 -8.68
C ALA A 62 1.52 -6.37 -8.26
N PRO A 63 0.57 -6.19 -9.19
CA PRO A 63 -0.86 -6.15 -8.87
C PRO A 63 -1.35 -7.32 -8.01
N ALA A 64 -0.88 -8.54 -8.28
CA ALA A 64 -1.27 -9.74 -7.54
C ALA A 64 -0.78 -9.72 -6.08
N ASP A 65 0.29 -8.97 -5.80
CA ASP A 65 0.89 -8.84 -4.47
C ASP A 65 0.46 -7.54 -3.75
N GLN A 66 -0.56 -6.86 -4.27
CA GLN A 66 -1.21 -5.71 -3.61
C GLN A 66 -2.42 -6.17 -2.78
N CYS A 67 -2.93 -5.29 -1.91
CA CYS A 67 -4.22 -5.57 -1.28
C CYS A 67 -5.34 -5.44 -2.32
N THR A 68 -6.45 -6.13 -2.08
CA THR A 68 -7.71 -5.98 -2.84
C THR A 68 -8.85 -5.51 -1.94
N ASP A 69 -8.83 -5.89 -0.65
CA ASP A 69 -9.69 -5.30 0.37
C ASP A 69 -9.07 -5.33 1.78
N GLN A 70 -9.74 -4.64 2.70
CA GLN A 70 -9.40 -4.47 4.11
C GLN A 70 -9.03 -5.76 4.86
N THR A 71 -9.51 -6.94 4.45
CA THR A 71 -9.20 -8.22 5.13
C THR A 71 -7.72 -8.59 5.03
N GLN A 72 -7.02 -8.08 4.02
CA GLN A 72 -5.59 -8.24 3.83
C GLN A 72 -4.79 -7.16 4.56
N CYS A 73 -5.45 -6.15 5.12
CA CYS A 73 -4.79 -5.02 5.76
C CYS A 73 -4.80 -5.14 7.29
N PRO A 74 -3.87 -4.45 7.98
CA PRO A 74 -3.92 -4.31 9.42
C PRO A 74 -5.28 -3.79 9.90
N ALA A 75 -5.64 -4.12 11.15
CA ALA A 75 -6.90 -3.66 11.72
C ALA A 75 -7.01 -2.12 11.63
N ASN A 76 -8.20 -1.64 11.22
CA ASN A 76 -8.51 -0.23 10.95
C ASN A 76 -7.87 0.37 9.69
N ASN A 77 -7.19 -0.42 8.86
CA ASN A 77 -6.78 0.02 7.53
C ASN A 77 -7.79 -0.44 6.47
N LYS A 78 -7.87 0.31 5.38
CA LYS A 78 -8.58 -0.08 4.16
C LYS A 78 -7.58 -0.37 3.06
N CYS A 79 -7.99 -1.14 2.07
CA CYS A 79 -7.21 -1.25 0.86
C CYS A 79 -7.54 -0.08 -0.07
N VAL A 80 -6.58 0.81 -0.29
CA VAL A 80 -6.72 2.00 -1.12
C VAL A 80 -5.72 1.94 -2.26
N ASP A 81 -6.21 1.84 -3.50
CA ASP A 81 -5.38 1.72 -4.71
C ASP A 81 -4.24 0.69 -4.56
N GLY A 82 -4.54 -0.47 -3.98
CA GLY A 82 -3.58 -1.56 -3.78
C GLY A 82 -2.65 -1.41 -2.57
N LYS A 83 -2.80 -0.35 -1.78
CA LYS A 83 -2.01 -0.06 -0.56
C LYS A 83 -2.89 -0.13 0.69
N CYS A 84 -2.37 -0.73 1.77
CA CYS A 84 -3.06 -0.67 3.05
C CYS A 84 -2.91 0.73 3.66
N THR A 85 -4.01 1.48 3.74
CA THR A 85 -4.02 2.87 4.20
C THR A 85 -4.86 2.99 5.48
N PRO A 86 -4.39 3.71 6.51
CA PRO A 86 -5.19 3.97 7.70
C PRO A 86 -6.55 4.58 7.38
N ALA A 87 -7.61 4.03 7.97
CA ALA A 87 -8.92 4.66 7.97
C ALA A 87 -8.98 5.79 9.00
N CYS A 88 -9.83 6.77 8.77
CA CYS A 88 -9.97 7.92 9.64
C CYS A 88 -11.40 8.44 9.69
N ASN A 89 -11.73 9.09 10.81
CA ASN A 89 -12.91 9.92 10.99
C ASN A 89 -12.54 11.41 10.97
N ASP A 90 -11.35 11.75 11.49
CA ASP A 90 -10.78 13.09 11.43
C ASP A 90 -9.26 13.06 11.30
N ASN A 91 -8.63 14.23 11.17
CA ASN A 91 -7.20 14.35 10.93
C ASN A 91 -6.33 13.81 12.07
N ALA A 92 -6.84 13.67 13.29
CA ALA A 92 -6.08 13.14 14.42
C ALA A 92 -5.90 11.61 14.34
N ASP A 93 -6.68 10.93 13.49
CA ASP A 93 -6.53 9.50 13.22
C ASP A 93 -5.38 9.22 12.23
N CYS A 94 -4.89 10.24 11.53
CA CYS A 94 -3.82 10.11 10.55
C CYS A 94 -2.45 10.42 11.15
N ASP A 95 -1.43 9.69 10.70
CA ASP A 95 -0.04 9.97 11.06
C ASP A 95 0.42 11.32 10.52
N GLY A 96 1.49 11.87 11.10
CA GLY A 96 1.87 13.29 10.96
C GLY A 96 2.12 13.81 9.53
N GLY A 97 2.20 12.95 8.52
CA GLY A 97 2.34 13.35 7.12
C GLY A 97 1.03 13.49 6.33
N TYR A 98 -0.09 12.97 6.85
CA TYR A 98 -1.36 12.86 6.13
C TYR A 98 -2.53 13.44 6.92
N THR A 99 -3.61 13.73 6.22
CA THR A 99 -4.88 14.23 6.76
C THR A 99 -6.02 13.36 6.24
N CYS A 100 -7.13 13.38 6.97
CA CYS A 100 -8.27 12.56 6.64
C CYS A 100 -9.00 13.10 5.42
N ASP A 101 -9.19 12.26 4.42
CA ASP A 101 -9.95 12.61 3.24
C ASP A 101 -11.48 12.50 3.47
N PRO A 102 -12.31 13.04 2.56
CA PRO A 102 -13.76 12.96 2.69
C PRO A 102 -14.35 11.53 2.61
N VAL A 103 -13.60 10.54 2.14
CA VAL A 103 -14.03 9.13 2.05
C VAL A 103 -13.48 8.27 3.21
N GLY A 104 -12.85 8.92 4.19
CA GLY A 104 -12.43 8.35 5.47
C GLY A 104 -11.16 7.52 5.39
N VAL A 105 -10.17 7.97 4.61
CA VAL A 105 -8.81 7.38 4.57
C VAL A 105 -7.72 8.46 4.61
N CYS A 106 -6.56 8.11 5.18
CA CYS A 106 -5.43 9.01 5.35
C CYS A 106 -4.56 9.12 4.08
N THR A 107 -5.10 9.73 3.02
CA THR A 107 -4.45 9.84 1.70
C THR A 107 -3.99 11.26 1.37
N VAL A 108 -4.56 12.29 2.00
CA VAL A 108 -4.29 13.68 1.65
C VAL A 108 -3.04 14.16 2.38
N PRO A 109 -1.97 14.58 1.70
CA PRO A 109 -0.78 15.12 2.37
C PRO A 109 -1.13 16.30 3.28
N ALA A 110 -0.75 16.23 4.55
CA ALA A 110 -0.90 17.36 5.49
C ALA A 110 -0.11 18.58 5.01
N LYS A 111 1.05 18.30 4.42
CA LYS A 111 1.90 19.27 3.74
C LYS A 111 2.42 18.67 2.43
N PRO A 112 1.96 19.16 1.27
CA PRO A 112 2.41 18.67 -0.02
C PRO A 112 3.83 19.15 -0.32
N CYS A 113 4.57 18.35 -1.08
CA CYS A 113 5.94 18.66 -1.50
C CYS A 113 6.23 18.07 -2.88
N THR A 114 7.27 18.58 -3.54
CA THR A 114 7.91 17.97 -4.71
C THR A 114 9.34 17.55 -4.39
N ILE A 115 10.00 18.27 -3.49
CA ILE A 115 11.34 17.97 -2.98
C ILE A 115 11.37 18.16 -1.46
N THR A 116 12.32 17.51 -0.78
CA THR A 116 12.51 17.61 0.68
C THR A 116 12.64 19.04 1.19
N ASN A 117 13.19 19.97 0.39
CA ASN A 117 13.31 21.37 0.78
C ASN A 117 11.94 22.08 0.93
N ASP A 118 10.90 21.60 0.26
CA ASP A 118 9.54 22.16 0.40
C ASP A 118 8.96 21.93 1.80
N CYS A 119 9.46 20.91 2.51
CA CYS A 119 9.08 20.62 3.88
C CYS A 119 9.63 21.65 4.88
N GLY A 120 10.64 22.45 4.52
CA GLY A 120 11.10 23.58 5.34
C GLY A 120 11.54 23.22 6.78
N SER A 121 11.79 21.93 7.04
CA SER A 121 12.21 21.37 8.32
C SER A 121 13.31 20.34 8.07
N ALA A 122 14.28 20.27 8.97
CA ALA A 122 15.29 19.21 8.94
C ALA A 122 14.70 17.87 9.39
N ASP A 123 13.58 17.87 10.11
CA ASP A 123 12.94 16.67 10.66
C ASP A 123 11.94 16.02 9.69
N GLU A 124 11.76 16.58 8.49
CA GLU A 124 10.85 16.07 7.47
C GLU A 124 11.58 15.79 6.15
N VAL A 125 11.01 14.89 5.37
CA VAL A 125 11.42 14.60 3.99
C VAL A 125 10.20 14.44 3.10
N CYS A 126 10.39 14.69 1.80
CA CYS A 126 9.33 14.49 0.84
C CYS A 126 9.30 13.03 0.38
N VAL A 127 8.20 12.31 0.63
CA VAL A 127 7.96 10.96 0.15
C VAL A 127 6.57 10.93 -0.49
N ASP A 128 6.48 10.46 -1.74
CA ASP A 128 5.22 10.37 -2.50
C ASP A 128 4.37 11.66 -2.46
N GLY A 129 5.04 12.81 -2.55
CA GLY A 129 4.39 14.12 -2.54
C GLY A 129 3.91 14.62 -1.17
N ALA A 130 4.19 13.90 -0.09
CA ALA A 130 3.89 14.28 1.28
C ALA A 130 5.17 14.53 2.10
N CYS A 131 5.17 15.60 2.90
CA CYS A 131 6.19 15.76 3.93
C CYS A 131 5.89 14.81 5.09
N VAL A 132 6.81 13.88 5.34
CA VAL A 132 6.69 12.86 6.37
C VAL A 132 7.88 12.94 7.33
N PRO A 133 7.76 12.41 8.57
CA PRO A 133 8.87 12.39 9.51
C PRO A 133 10.11 11.73 8.91
N ARG A 134 11.26 12.38 9.09
CA ARG A 134 12.54 11.84 8.67
C ARG A 134 12.92 10.63 9.53
N SER A 135 13.41 9.60 8.87
CA SER A 135 13.94 8.43 9.54
C SER A 135 15.19 8.74 10.37
N GLN A 136 15.36 8.03 11.49
CA GLN A 136 16.56 8.14 12.31
C GLN A 136 17.47 6.94 12.05
N MET A 137 18.52 7.14 11.26
CA MET A 137 19.47 6.08 10.88
C MET A 137 18.79 4.86 10.23
N GLY A 138 17.80 5.09 9.35
CA GLY A 138 17.05 4.01 8.69
C GLY A 138 16.00 3.34 9.58
N MET A 139 15.69 3.93 10.73
CA MET A 139 14.66 3.43 11.65
C MET A 139 13.46 4.37 11.68
N CYS A 140 12.28 3.76 11.75
CA CYS A 140 11.00 4.44 11.88
C CYS A 140 10.25 3.96 13.14
N PRO A 141 9.31 4.76 13.67
CA PRO A 141 8.45 4.35 14.77
C PRO A 141 7.67 3.05 14.46
N PRO A 142 7.18 2.32 15.47
CA PRO A 142 6.34 1.14 15.25
C PRO A 142 5.10 1.49 14.44
N GLY A 143 4.84 0.73 13.37
CA GLY A 143 3.75 0.98 12.42
C GLY A 143 4.22 1.60 11.10
N ASP A 144 5.37 2.28 11.12
CA ASP A 144 5.95 2.94 9.96
C ASP A 144 7.07 2.12 9.32
N VAL A 145 7.28 2.36 8.03
CA VAL A 145 8.36 1.79 7.22
C VAL A 145 9.20 2.90 6.62
N TRP A 146 10.47 2.58 6.39
CA TRP A 146 11.43 3.48 5.78
C TRP A 146 11.28 3.51 4.27
N VAL A 147 11.05 4.70 3.69
CA VAL A 147 10.98 4.93 2.23
C VAL A 147 11.71 6.24 1.91
N GLU A 148 12.75 6.19 1.07
CA GLU A 148 13.50 7.37 0.62
C GLU A 148 13.90 8.36 1.74
N ASN A 149 14.33 7.84 2.90
CA ASN A 149 14.66 8.59 4.12
C ASN A 149 13.48 9.05 5.00
N GLY A 150 12.25 8.80 4.59
CA GLY A 150 11.04 9.14 5.33
C GLY A 150 10.41 7.93 6.00
N CYS A 151 9.60 8.21 7.01
CA CYS A 151 8.75 7.23 7.67
C CYS A 151 7.32 7.42 7.18
N ILE A 152 6.79 6.40 6.50
CA ILE A 152 5.40 6.34 6.07
C ILE A 152 4.70 5.16 6.75
N PRO A 153 3.35 5.18 6.88
CA PRO A 153 2.62 4.02 7.38
C PRO A 153 2.93 2.77 6.55
N ASN A 154 2.98 1.60 7.19
CA ASN A 154 3.16 0.35 6.47
C ASN A 154 1.96 0.05 5.56
N GLN A 155 2.21 -0.01 4.26
CA GLN A 155 1.20 -0.22 3.21
C GLN A 155 1.09 -1.69 2.77
N THR A 156 1.91 -2.58 3.31
CA THR A 156 2.01 -3.97 2.87
C THR A 156 0.80 -4.80 3.29
N ALA A 157 0.29 -5.59 2.35
CA ALA A 157 -0.77 -6.55 2.59
C ALA A 157 -0.27 -7.82 3.31
N ALA A 158 -1.15 -8.45 4.08
CA ALA A 158 -0.92 -9.74 4.72
C ALA A 158 -1.60 -10.84 3.91
N PHE A 159 -0.81 -11.85 3.52
CA PHE A 159 -1.27 -12.97 2.72
C PHE A 159 -1.35 -14.24 3.56
N TYR A 160 -2.48 -14.91 3.49
CA TYR A 160 -2.78 -16.10 4.28
C TYR A 160 -2.88 -17.37 3.44
N CYS A 161 -3.33 -17.24 2.20
CA CYS A 161 -3.45 -18.33 1.23
C CYS A 161 -2.85 -17.90 -0.12
N ASN A 162 -2.72 -18.83 -1.06
CA ASN A 162 -2.00 -18.62 -2.33
C ASN A 162 -2.81 -19.00 -3.56
N GLN A 163 -3.77 -19.92 -3.44
CA GLN A 163 -4.49 -20.43 -4.59
C GLN A 163 -5.98 -20.10 -4.54
N ASP A 164 -6.42 -19.16 -5.38
CA ASP A 164 -7.81 -18.74 -5.46
C ASP A 164 -8.75 -19.89 -5.83
N GLY A 165 -9.92 -19.94 -5.16
CA GLY A 165 -11.00 -20.87 -5.46
C GLY A 165 -10.89 -22.23 -4.78
N VAL A 166 -9.81 -22.49 -4.04
CA VAL A 166 -9.66 -23.71 -3.23
C VAL A 166 -9.59 -23.37 -1.74
N GLN A 167 -9.75 -24.38 -0.88
CA GLN A 167 -9.64 -24.18 0.57
C GLN A 167 -8.24 -23.69 0.99
N ASP A 168 -7.17 -24.25 0.43
CA ASP A 168 -5.78 -23.93 0.81
C ASP A 168 -5.55 -23.95 2.34
N ALA A 169 -4.98 -22.89 2.91
CA ALA A 169 -4.78 -22.71 4.35
C ALA A 169 -6.08 -22.33 5.10
N CYS A 170 -7.18 -22.05 4.39
CA CYS A 170 -8.41 -21.59 4.99
C CYS A 170 -9.12 -22.67 5.81
N ALA A 171 -9.93 -22.21 6.76
CA ALA A 171 -10.83 -23.08 7.52
C ALA A 171 -11.82 -23.81 6.59
N ALA A 172 -12.31 -24.97 7.02
CA ALA A 172 -13.31 -25.72 6.28
C ALA A 172 -14.57 -24.87 6.03
N GLY A 173 -15.05 -24.87 4.79
CA GLY A 173 -16.17 -24.01 4.35
C GLY A 173 -15.74 -22.65 3.79
N SER A 174 -14.46 -22.31 3.87
CA SER A 174 -13.89 -21.12 3.24
C SER A 174 -13.04 -21.49 2.03
N ILE A 175 -12.91 -20.54 1.11
CA ILE A 175 -11.97 -20.60 -0.01
C ILE A 175 -11.04 -19.39 0.04
N CYS A 176 -9.87 -19.56 -0.56
CA CYS A 176 -8.93 -18.49 -0.80
C CYS A 176 -9.43 -17.61 -1.94
N LEU A 177 -9.35 -16.30 -1.77
CA LEU A 177 -9.45 -15.30 -2.84
C LEU A 177 -8.48 -14.17 -2.55
N HIS A 178 -7.66 -13.78 -3.51
CA HIS A 178 -6.70 -12.68 -3.39
C HIS A 178 -5.87 -12.76 -2.10
N HIS A 179 -5.38 -13.97 -1.79
CA HIS A 179 -4.60 -14.27 -0.59
C HIS A 179 -5.33 -14.16 0.76
N ALA A 180 -6.64 -13.91 0.80
CA ALA A 180 -7.47 -13.90 2.00
C ALA A 180 -8.52 -15.02 1.98
N CYS A 181 -8.99 -15.42 3.17
CA CYS A 181 -9.95 -16.51 3.33
C CYS A 181 -11.37 -15.98 3.51
N TYR A 182 -12.27 -16.36 2.61
CA TYR A 182 -13.69 -15.98 2.68
C TYR A 182 -14.57 -17.21 2.79
N ILE A 183 -15.65 -17.11 3.56
CA ILE A 183 -16.64 -18.18 3.69
C ILE A 183 -17.33 -18.35 2.34
N SER A 184 -17.34 -19.57 1.79
CA SER A 184 -18.05 -19.84 0.54
C SER A 184 -19.56 -19.88 0.78
N CYS A 185 -20.30 -19.15 -0.06
CA CYS A 185 -21.76 -19.18 -0.10
C CYS A 185 -22.30 -19.77 -1.40
N ALA A 186 -21.44 -20.37 -2.22
CA ALA A 186 -21.84 -21.14 -3.39
C ALA A 186 -22.70 -22.36 -2.97
N PRO A 187 -23.65 -22.81 -3.81
CA PRO A 187 -24.44 -24.00 -3.51
C PRO A 187 -23.57 -25.19 -3.09
N PRO A 188 -23.91 -25.90 -2.00
CA PRO A 188 -25.17 -25.85 -1.25
C PRO A 188 -25.20 -24.89 -0.04
N ASN A 189 -24.26 -23.94 0.05
CA ASN A 189 -24.05 -23.08 1.22
C ASN A 189 -24.75 -21.71 1.10
N ASP A 190 -25.90 -21.63 0.42
CA ASP A 190 -26.58 -20.38 0.05
C ASP A 190 -26.88 -19.44 1.24
N ASN A 191 -26.97 -19.99 2.46
CA ASN A 191 -27.27 -19.26 3.70
C ASN A 191 -26.03 -19.01 4.57
N ALA A 192 -24.82 -19.30 4.10
CA ALA A 192 -23.60 -19.23 4.92
C ALA A 192 -23.27 -17.83 5.42
N CYS A 193 -23.72 -16.79 4.72
CA CYS A 193 -23.49 -15.40 5.09
C CYS A 193 -24.52 -14.88 6.10
N ASN A 194 -25.62 -15.59 6.31
CA ASN A 194 -26.72 -15.10 7.14
C ASN A 194 -26.27 -14.90 8.59
N ASN A 195 -26.56 -13.73 9.14
CA ASN A 195 -26.20 -13.31 10.50
C ASN A 195 -24.70 -13.15 10.77
N LEU A 196 -23.86 -13.08 9.73
CA LEU A 196 -22.48 -12.61 9.91
C LEU A 196 -22.48 -11.10 10.12
N PRO A 197 -21.66 -10.56 11.04
CA PRO A 197 -21.73 -9.13 11.39
C PRO A 197 -21.16 -8.20 10.31
N SER A 198 -20.16 -8.64 9.55
CA SER A 198 -19.43 -7.80 8.57
C SER A 198 -19.27 -8.46 7.20
N PHE A 199 -19.94 -9.60 6.99
CA PHE A 199 -19.87 -10.43 5.80
C PHE A 199 -21.25 -11.04 5.49
N ASP A 200 -22.32 -10.23 5.56
CA ASP A 200 -23.71 -10.66 5.52
C ASP A 200 -24.29 -10.84 4.10
N VAL A 201 -23.50 -10.56 3.05
CA VAL A 201 -23.93 -10.62 1.66
C VAL A 201 -23.13 -11.67 0.89
N CYS A 202 -23.81 -12.56 0.17
CA CYS A 202 -23.16 -13.47 -0.77
C CYS A 202 -22.78 -12.71 -2.06
N LYS A 203 -21.48 -12.47 -2.25
CA LYS A 203 -20.92 -11.67 -3.34
C LYS A 203 -20.30 -12.55 -4.42
N PRO A 204 -20.56 -12.27 -5.71
CA PRO A 204 -19.79 -12.85 -6.79
C PRO A 204 -18.42 -12.16 -6.90
N VAL A 205 -17.35 -12.95 -6.98
CA VAL A 205 -15.98 -12.47 -7.19
C VAL A 205 -15.36 -13.24 -8.35
N SER A 206 -14.88 -12.52 -9.35
CA SER A 206 -14.19 -13.11 -10.50
C SER A 206 -12.69 -12.99 -10.31
N THR A 207 -11.98 -14.11 -10.30
CA THR A 207 -10.52 -14.15 -10.27
C THR A 207 -9.98 -14.86 -11.52
N MET A 208 -8.66 -14.95 -11.64
CA MET A 208 -8.04 -15.75 -12.70
C MET A 208 -8.43 -17.23 -12.66
N SER A 209 -8.85 -17.77 -11.50
CA SER A 209 -9.26 -19.17 -11.37
C SER A 209 -10.74 -19.41 -11.70
N GLY A 210 -11.53 -18.36 -11.89
CA GLY A 210 -12.94 -18.42 -12.26
C GLY A 210 -13.82 -17.53 -11.40
N ASP A 211 -15.14 -17.73 -11.50
CA ASP A 211 -16.13 -17.01 -10.72
C ASP A 211 -16.44 -17.77 -9.41
N HIS A 212 -16.42 -17.04 -8.30
CA HIS A 212 -16.62 -17.55 -6.96
C HIS A 212 -17.76 -16.81 -6.26
N GLN A 213 -18.39 -17.48 -5.30
CA GLN A 213 -19.40 -16.87 -4.43
C GLN A 213 -18.97 -17.00 -2.99
N VAL A 214 -18.71 -15.85 -2.35
CA VAL A 214 -18.23 -15.79 -0.97
C VAL A 214 -18.95 -14.72 -0.16
N CYS A 215 -18.89 -14.84 1.16
CA CYS A 215 -19.46 -13.87 2.07
C CYS A 215 -18.60 -12.60 2.12
N GLY A 216 -19.22 -11.49 1.73
CA GLY A 216 -18.74 -10.11 1.73
C GLY A 216 -19.80 -9.19 2.33
N SER A 217 -19.68 -7.88 2.12
CA SER A 217 -20.66 -6.88 2.55
C SER A 217 -20.81 -5.80 1.48
N ASN A 218 -21.57 -4.74 1.77
CA ASN A 218 -21.63 -3.59 0.88
C ASN A 218 -20.39 -2.68 0.97
N ASP A 219 -19.51 -2.93 1.94
CA ASP A 219 -18.36 -2.09 2.23
C ASP A 219 -17.00 -2.80 2.04
N ASN A 220 -17.00 -4.12 1.83
CA ASN A 220 -15.81 -4.91 1.49
C ASN A 220 -16.04 -5.84 0.30
N LEU A 221 -14.95 -6.29 -0.30
CA LEU A 221 -14.96 -7.24 -1.42
C LEU A 221 -15.79 -6.71 -2.61
N GLY A 222 -15.54 -5.45 -2.97
CA GLY A 222 -16.13 -4.82 -4.14
C GLY A 222 -15.55 -5.39 -5.44
N ASN A 223 -16.25 -5.11 -6.55
CA ASN A 223 -15.87 -5.55 -7.89
C ASN A 223 -15.93 -4.40 -8.92
N GLU A 224 -15.92 -3.16 -8.44
CA GLU A 224 -15.92 -1.95 -9.28
C GLU A 224 -14.50 -1.58 -9.74
N CYS A 225 -13.50 -1.97 -8.96
CA CYS A 225 -12.08 -1.82 -9.24
C CYS A 225 -11.28 -3.01 -8.70
N ASP A 226 -10.23 -3.37 -9.42
CA ASP A 226 -9.32 -4.46 -9.12
C ASP A 226 -8.05 -4.30 -9.96
N PRO A 227 -6.90 -3.98 -9.34
CA PRO A 227 -5.61 -3.86 -10.05
C PRO A 227 -5.20 -5.13 -10.80
N THR A 228 -5.55 -6.32 -10.28
CA THR A 228 -5.18 -7.61 -10.89
C THR A 228 -5.96 -7.88 -12.18
N ALA A 229 -7.21 -7.41 -12.24
CA ALA A 229 -8.07 -7.49 -13.41
C ALA A 229 -7.91 -6.29 -14.36
N GLY A 230 -7.06 -5.31 -14.02
CA GLY A 230 -6.92 -4.06 -14.76
C GLY A 230 -8.18 -3.19 -14.73
N LEU A 231 -9.04 -3.38 -13.71
CA LEU A 231 -10.24 -2.60 -13.50
C LEU A 231 -9.91 -1.37 -12.67
N ALA A 232 -9.93 -0.21 -13.29
CA ALA A 232 -9.66 1.07 -12.64
C ALA A 232 -10.93 1.91 -12.48
N CYS A 233 -10.96 2.73 -11.44
CA CYS A 233 -12.04 3.68 -11.24
C CYS A 233 -12.05 4.79 -12.29
N ALA A 234 -13.24 5.34 -12.55
CA ALA A 234 -13.37 6.54 -13.39
C ALA A 234 -12.61 7.72 -12.78
N SER A 235 -12.21 8.67 -13.62
CA SER A 235 -11.46 9.87 -13.19
C SER A 235 -12.12 10.56 -11.99
N GLY A 236 -11.32 10.83 -10.96
CA GLY A 236 -11.76 11.50 -9.73
C GLY A 236 -12.35 10.59 -8.65
N LYS A 237 -12.32 9.27 -8.87
CA LYS A 237 -12.65 8.26 -7.86
C LYS A 237 -11.43 7.45 -7.46
N ILE A 238 -11.44 6.94 -6.24
CA ILE A 238 -10.37 6.12 -5.65
C ILE A 238 -10.89 4.71 -5.43
N CYS A 239 -10.04 3.70 -5.67
CA CYS A 239 -10.40 2.32 -5.39
C CYS A 239 -10.23 2.04 -3.89
N ILE A 240 -11.35 1.78 -3.19
CA ILE A 240 -11.35 1.46 -1.76
C ILE A 240 -12.10 0.15 -1.55
N ASP A 241 -11.36 -0.88 -1.12
CA ASP A 241 -11.89 -2.22 -0.84
C ASP A 241 -12.67 -2.85 -2.02
N GLY A 242 -12.21 -2.56 -3.25
CA GLY A 242 -12.85 -2.98 -4.50
C GLY A 242 -14.02 -2.11 -4.97
N PHE A 243 -14.34 -1.02 -4.28
CA PHE A 243 -15.38 -0.06 -4.66
C PHE A 243 -14.79 1.26 -5.13
N CYS A 244 -15.41 1.87 -6.15
CA CYS A 244 -15.01 3.17 -6.64
C CYS A 244 -15.74 4.28 -5.89
N LYS A 245 -15.05 4.87 -4.90
CA LYS A 245 -15.57 5.93 -4.04
C LYS A 245 -15.25 7.31 -4.61
#